data_AF-A0A1Y0MVK6-F1
#
_entry.id   AF-A0A1Y0MVK6-F1
#
_cell.length_a   1.000
_cell.length_b   1.000
_cell.length_c   1.000
_cell.angle_alpha   90.00
_cell.angle_beta   90.00
_cell.angle_gamma   90.00
#
_symmetry.space_group_name_H-M   'P 1'
#
loop_
_entity.id
_entity.type
_entity.pdbx_description
1 polymer ?
#
loop_
_entity_poly.entity_id
_entity_poly.type
_entity_poly.pdbx_seq_one_letter_code
_entity_poly.pdbx_strand_id
1 'polypeptide(L)'
;MTLHDIKSNLEDFELFQCGMYHEKVRLDPKTKLPLKTNIIGENQFLRIDLCNSKLRKKRLGCAHSSANLNFNELINKIEIDSIHIKEIQIKINETILNIYELDHKKGNLEKEFAEVLLNTIPNLETRNNIQNKIGICISLHRDYIATLKVLKDELINIIDQTIKNETKFKVN
;
A
#
# COMPACT_ATOMS: atom_id res chain seq x y z
N MET A 1 10.63 24.75 8.20
CA MET A 1 10.46 23.48 8.94
C MET A 1 11.85 22.95 9.18
N THR A 2 12.19 22.58 10.41
CA THR A 2 13.54 22.09 10.72
C THR A 2 13.69 20.63 10.28
N LEU A 3 14.93 20.15 10.16
CA LEU A 3 15.20 18.75 9.84
C LEU A 3 14.66 17.79 10.93
N HIS A 4 14.63 18.24 12.19
CA HIS A 4 14.00 17.52 13.30
C HIS A 4 12.48 17.40 13.12
N ASP A 5 11.81 18.48 12.71
CA ASP A 5 10.37 18.47 12.44
C ASP A 5 10.03 17.53 11.27
N ILE A 6 10.85 17.56 10.20
CA ILE A 6 10.66 16.68 9.04
C ILE A 6 10.80 15.23 9.48
N LYS A 7 11.85 14.89 10.23
CA LYS A 7 12.07 13.53 10.76
C LYS A 7 10.86 13.05 11.56
N SER A 8 10.42 13.83 12.55
CA SER A 8 9.27 13.46 13.40
C SER A 8 8.02 13.20 12.56
N ASN A 9 7.74 14.05 11.57
CA ASN A 9 6.58 13.88 10.69
C ASN A 9 6.70 12.65 9.77
N LEU A 10 7.91 12.33 9.28
CA LEU A 10 8.16 11.11 8.49
C LEU A 10 7.97 9.84 9.35
N GLU A 11 8.37 9.87 10.62
CA GLU A 11 8.24 8.76 11.56
C GLU A 11 6.77 8.39 11.81
N ASP A 12 5.87 9.38 11.87
CA ASP A 12 4.43 9.19 12.07
C ASP A 12 3.73 8.37 10.97
N PHE A 13 4.35 8.23 9.80
CA PHE A 13 3.80 7.39 8.74
C PHE A 13 3.94 5.91 9.06
N GLU A 14 2.85 5.16 8.94
CA GLU A 14 2.79 3.74 9.23
C GLU A 14 2.93 2.90 7.97
N LEU A 15 3.57 1.74 8.09
CA LEU A 15 3.60 0.71 7.06
C LEU A 15 2.79 -0.49 7.55
N PHE A 16 1.79 -0.89 6.76
CA PHE A 16 0.85 -1.93 7.18
C PHE A 16 0.59 -2.93 6.06
N GLN A 17 0.85 -4.21 6.34
CA GLN A 17 0.70 -5.30 5.39
C GLN A 17 -0.76 -5.79 5.30
N CYS A 18 -1.65 -4.96 4.74
CA CYS A 18 -3.07 -5.32 4.64
C CYS A 18 -3.37 -6.44 3.62
N GLY A 19 -2.43 -6.77 2.73
CA GLY A 19 -2.64 -7.73 1.65
C GLY A 19 -3.76 -7.33 0.69
N MET A 20 -4.04 -6.02 0.57
CA MET A 20 -5.13 -5.48 -0.26
C MET A 20 -6.48 -6.13 0.08
N TYR A 21 -6.76 -6.27 1.38
CA TYR A 21 -7.98 -6.93 1.86
C TYR A 21 -9.28 -6.24 1.40
N HIS A 22 -9.23 -4.93 1.15
CA HIS A 22 -10.38 -4.17 0.63
C HIS A 22 -10.81 -4.60 -0.78
N GLU A 23 -9.92 -5.23 -1.55
CA GLU A 23 -10.26 -5.80 -2.86
C GLU A 23 -11.07 -7.09 -2.76
N LYS A 24 -11.18 -7.67 -1.56
CA LYS A 24 -11.90 -8.93 -1.35
C LYS A 24 -13.39 -8.76 -1.60
N VAL A 25 -13.98 -9.67 -2.37
CA VAL A 25 -15.44 -9.74 -2.55
C VAL A 25 -16.10 -10.29 -1.29
N ARG A 26 -17.19 -9.64 -0.83
CA ARG A 26 -18.00 -10.11 0.29
C ARG A 26 -18.77 -11.35 -0.13
N LEU A 27 -18.76 -12.35 0.74
CA LEU A 27 -19.53 -13.56 0.59
C LEU A 27 -20.64 -13.58 1.64
N ASP A 28 -21.81 -14.09 1.27
CA ASP A 28 -22.88 -14.39 2.21
C ASP A 28 -22.39 -15.43 3.23
N PRO A 29 -22.57 -15.21 4.54
CA PRO A 29 -22.01 -16.10 5.56
C PRO A 29 -22.66 -17.49 5.55
N LYS A 30 -23.92 -17.62 5.10
CA LYS A 30 -24.66 -18.88 5.04
C LYS A 30 -24.41 -19.62 3.73
N THR A 31 -24.58 -18.95 2.59
CA THR A 31 -24.49 -19.60 1.27
C THR A 31 -23.08 -19.65 0.71
N LYS A 32 -22.16 -18.84 1.24
CA LYS A 32 -20.79 -18.63 0.73
C LYS A 32 -20.74 -18.08 -0.71
N LEU A 33 -21.85 -17.61 -1.24
CA LEU A 33 -21.91 -17.00 -2.55
C LEU A 33 -21.57 -15.50 -2.49
N PRO A 34 -21.02 -14.92 -3.56
CA PRO A 34 -20.74 -13.50 -3.64
C PRO A 34 -22.00 -12.63 -3.48
N LEU A 35 -21.88 -11.56 -2.69
CA LEU A 35 -22.91 -10.53 -2.59
C LEU A 35 -22.80 -9.55 -3.77
N LYS A 36 -23.94 -9.14 -4.33
CA LYS A 36 -24.02 -8.16 -5.42
C LYS A 36 -24.80 -6.92 -5.01
N THR A 37 -24.50 -5.78 -5.63
CA THR A 37 -25.36 -4.59 -5.55
C THR A 37 -26.41 -4.63 -6.64
N ASN A 38 -27.65 -4.25 -6.33
CA ASN A 38 -28.73 -4.11 -7.31
C ASN A 38 -28.83 -2.67 -7.85
N ILE A 39 -27.69 -2.06 -8.21
CA ILE A 39 -27.71 -0.77 -8.92
C ILE A 39 -28.06 -1.09 -10.39
N ILE A 40 -29.13 -0.45 -10.87
CA ILE A 40 -29.74 -0.73 -12.17
C ILE A 40 -28.69 -0.69 -13.29
N GLY A 41 -28.53 -1.82 -13.99
CA GLY A 41 -27.67 -1.93 -15.18
C GLY A 41 -26.27 -2.50 -14.96
N GLU A 42 -25.79 -2.62 -13.72
CA GLU A 42 -24.45 -3.16 -13.44
C GLU A 42 -24.47 -4.23 -12.33
N ASN A 43 -24.15 -5.46 -12.71
CA ASN A 43 -23.88 -6.55 -11.75
C ASN A 43 -22.51 -6.34 -11.09
N GLN A 44 -22.42 -5.41 -10.13
CA GLN A 44 -21.20 -5.21 -9.35
C GLN A 44 -21.20 -6.10 -8.10
N PHE A 45 -20.06 -6.74 -7.83
CA PHE A 45 -19.83 -7.47 -6.58
C PHE A 45 -19.53 -6.50 -5.45
N LEU A 46 -20.14 -6.73 -4.29
CA LEU A 46 -19.83 -5.98 -3.08
C LEU A 46 -18.44 -6.35 -2.57
N ARG A 47 -17.59 -5.35 -2.31
CA ARG A 47 -16.24 -5.51 -1.75
C ARG A 47 -16.20 -5.19 -0.26
N ILE A 48 -15.18 -5.67 0.44
CA ILE A 48 -14.90 -5.25 1.81
C ILE A 48 -14.63 -3.74 1.85
N ASP A 49 -15.11 -3.05 2.89
CA ASP A 49 -14.89 -1.62 3.02
C ASP A 49 -13.41 -1.27 3.15
N LEU A 50 -13.06 -0.09 2.64
CA LEU A 50 -11.74 0.49 2.86
C LEU A 50 -11.47 0.69 4.36
N CYS A 51 -10.19 0.70 4.73
CA CYS A 51 -9.77 1.06 6.07
C CYS A 51 -10.32 2.45 6.47
N ASN A 52 -10.54 2.66 7.77
CA ASN A 52 -10.94 3.95 8.32
C ASN A 52 -10.04 5.08 7.78
N SER A 53 -10.64 6.19 7.38
CA SER A 53 -9.94 7.34 6.79
C SER A 53 -8.81 7.87 7.67
N LYS A 54 -8.96 7.86 9.01
CA LYS A 54 -7.89 8.25 9.95
C LYS A 54 -6.65 7.37 9.83
N LEU A 55 -6.83 6.06 9.64
CA LEU A 55 -5.71 5.13 9.43
C LEU A 55 -5.10 5.33 8.04
N ARG A 56 -5.93 5.50 7.01
CA ARG A 56 -5.43 5.70 5.65
C ARG A 56 -4.52 6.93 5.55
N LYS A 57 -4.89 8.05 6.19
CA LYS A 57 -4.10 9.30 6.18
C LYS A 57 -2.64 9.18 6.63
N LYS A 58 -2.30 8.15 7.41
CA LYS A 58 -0.93 7.89 7.88
C LYS A 58 -0.28 6.64 7.28
N ARG A 59 -1.04 5.77 6.60
CA ARG A 59 -0.52 4.50 6.08
C ARG A 59 0.06 4.64 4.68
N LEU A 60 1.37 4.44 4.56
CA LEU A 60 2.09 4.39 3.29
C LEU A 60 1.83 3.08 2.56
N GLY A 61 1.95 3.13 1.23
CA GLY A 61 1.72 1.98 0.37
C GLY A 61 0.24 1.62 0.22
N CYS A 62 -0.68 2.45 0.69
CA CYS A 62 -2.10 2.32 0.36
C CYS A 62 -2.38 3.16 -0.90
N ALA A 63 -2.76 2.49 -2.00
CA ALA A 63 -3.13 3.11 -3.28
C ALA A 63 -4.18 4.23 -3.14
N HIS A 64 -5.06 4.13 -2.14
CA HIS A 64 -6.22 4.99 -1.94
C HIS A 64 -6.02 6.00 -0.80
N SER A 65 -4.80 6.52 -0.64
CA SER A 65 -4.45 7.45 0.43
C SER A 65 -3.62 8.65 -0.04
N SER A 66 -3.96 9.82 0.51
CA SER A 66 -3.14 11.03 0.42
C SER A 66 -1.81 10.90 1.19
N ALA A 67 -1.63 9.85 2.00
CA ALA A 67 -0.41 9.63 2.77
C ALA A 67 0.85 9.59 1.88
N ASN A 68 0.76 8.94 0.72
CA ASN A 68 1.88 8.86 -0.22
C ASN A 68 2.29 10.24 -0.78
N LEU A 69 1.32 11.11 -1.04
CA LEU A 69 1.56 12.49 -1.49
C LEU A 69 2.19 13.30 -0.36
N ASN A 70 1.59 13.29 0.82
CA ASN A 70 2.06 14.04 1.99
C ASN A 70 3.49 13.62 2.39
N PHE A 71 3.83 12.34 2.26
CA PHE A 71 5.18 11.82 2.50
C PHE A 71 6.18 12.36 1.48
N ASN A 72 5.83 12.36 0.19
CA ASN A 72 6.66 12.98 -0.84
C ASN A 72 6.86 14.49 -0.63
N GLU A 73 5.82 15.21 -0.21
CA GLU A 73 5.93 16.63 0.11
C GLU A 73 6.88 16.90 1.28
N LEU A 74 7.01 15.97 2.24
CA LEU A 74 7.99 16.07 3.31
C LEU A 74 9.41 15.79 2.79
N ILE A 75 9.59 14.80 1.91
CA ILE A 75 10.89 14.52 1.28
C ILE A 75 11.38 15.74 0.51
N ASN A 76 10.51 16.40 -0.25
CA ASN A 76 10.86 17.59 -1.04
C ASN A 76 11.35 18.78 -0.19
N LYS A 77 11.12 18.77 1.13
CA LYS A 77 11.60 19.80 2.06
C LYS A 77 12.98 19.49 2.64
N ILE A 78 13.56 18.33 2.30
CA ILE A 78 14.90 17.95 2.75
C ILE A 78 15.93 18.50 1.76
N GLU A 79 16.73 19.48 2.20
CA GLU A 79 17.71 20.18 1.36
C GLU A 79 19.11 19.53 1.37
N ILE A 80 19.32 18.56 2.26
CA ILE A 80 20.61 17.85 2.45
C ILE A 80 20.72 16.67 1.49
N ASP A 81 21.95 16.31 1.09
CA ASP A 81 22.25 15.10 0.28
C ASP A 81 21.23 14.82 -0.85
N SER A 82 20.96 15.87 -1.64
CA SER A 82 19.79 15.94 -2.51
C SER A 82 19.77 14.87 -3.61
N ILE A 83 20.93 14.34 -4.01
CA ILE A 83 21.02 13.27 -5.00
C ILE A 83 20.54 11.95 -4.38
N HIS A 84 21.11 11.56 -3.24
CA HIS A 84 20.77 10.28 -2.61
C HIS A 84 19.32 10.25 -2.11
N ILE A 85 18.84 11.37 -1.55
CA ILE A 85 17.43 11.51 -1.16
C ILE A 85 16.50 11.38 -2.37
N LYS A 86 16.87 11.97 -3.52
CA LYS A 86 16.07 11.86 -4.74
C LYS A 86 16.04 10.43 -5.28
N GLU A 87 17.15 9.68 -5.19
CA GLU A 87 17.17 8.26 -5.55
C GLU A 87 16.24 7.43 -4.66
N ILE A 88 16.25 7.67 -3.35
CA ILE A 88 15.33 7.00 -2.42
C ILE A 88 13.89 7.37 -2.77
N GLN A 89 13.60 8.65 -3.02
CA GLN A 89 12.27 9.10 -3.39
C GLN A 89 11.75 8.42 -4.66
N ILE A 90 12.59 8.27 -5.69
CA ILE A 90 12.26 7.56 -6.93
C ILE A 90 11.86 6.11 -6.61
N LYS A 91 12.69 5.39 -5.85
CA LYS A 91 12.40 3.99 -5.47
C LYS A 91 11.12 3.84 -4.65
N ILE A 92 10.84 4.80 -3.76
CA ILE A 92 9.59 4.83 -2.98
C ILE A 92 8.40 5.00 -3.92
N ASN A 93 8.47 5.93 -4.87
CA ASN A 93 7.40 6.18 -5.83
C ASN A 93 7.15 5.00 -6.77
N GLU A 94 8.21 4.37 -7.27
CA GLU A 94 8.13 3.14 -8.07
C GLU A 94 7.47 2.01 -7.27
N THR A 95 7.85 1.85 -6.00
CA THR A 95 7.26 0.83 -5.12
C THR A 95 5.78 1.09 -4.86
N ILE A 96 5.38 2.35 -4.66
CA ILE A 96 3.97 2.73 -4.50
C ILE A 96 3.18 2.47 -5.78
N LEU A 97 3.74 2.78 -6.95
CA LEU A 97 3.11 2.51 -8.24
C LEU A 97 2.89 1.00 -8.45
N ASN A 98 3.89 0.19 -8.12
CA ASN A 98 3.77 -1.27 -8.17
C ASN A 98 2.65 -1.79 -7.25
N ILE A 99 2.48 -1.20 -6.05
CA ILE A 99 1.37 -1.57 -5.16
C ILE A 99 0.02 -1.16 -5.78
N TYR A 100 -0.07 -0.01 -6.43
CA TYR A 100 -1.29 0.42 -7.14
C TYR A 100 -1.68 -0.55 -8.25
N GLU A 101 -0.73 -0.96 -9.10
CA GLU A 101 -0.98 -1.95 -10.16
C GLU A 101 -1.41 -3.30 -9.60
N LEU A 102 -0.79 -3.70 -8.48
CA LEU A 102 -1.09 -4.95 -7.80
C LEU A 102 -2.49 -4.96 -7.18
N ASP A 103 -2.96 -3.81 -6.70
CA ASP A 103 -4.30 -3.61 -6.15
C ASP A 103 -5.36 -3.88 -7.23
N HIS A 104 -5.22 -3.25 -8.40
CA HIS A 104 -6.07 -3.52 -9.57
C HIS A 104 -6.05 -4.99 -10.00
N LYS A 105 -4.85 -5.57 -10.08
CA LYS A 105 -4.68 -6.97 -10.47
C LYS A 105 -5.40 -7.91 -9.50
N LYS A 106 -5.27 -7.68 -8.18
CA LYS A 106 -5.96 -8.49 -7.17
C LYS A 106 -7.47 -8.27 -7.25
N GLY A 107 -7.93 -7.03 -7.44
CA GLY A 107 -9.35 -6.70 -7.62
C GLY A 107 -10.01 -7.44 -8.77
N ASN A 108 -9.30 -7.55 -9.91
CA ASN A 108 -9.77 -8.33 -11.05
C ASN A 108 -9.83 -9.83 -10.75
N LEU A 109 -8.80 -10.39 -10.10
CA LEU A 109 -8.79 -11.80 -9.71
C LEU A 109 -9.89 -12.14 -8.69
N GLU A 110 -10.20 -11.24 -7.75
CA GLU A 110 -11.29 -11.41 -6.78
C GLU A 110 -12.66 -11.40 -7.48
N LYS A 111 -12.82 -10.59 -8.53
CA LYS A 111 -14.01 -10.61 -9.39
C LYS A 111 -14.13 -11.92 -10.16
N GLU A 112 -13.06 -12.35 -10.82
CA GLU A 112 -13.03 -13.64 -11.54
C GLU A 112 -13.34 -14.80 -10.59
N PHE A 113 -12.78 -14.78 -9.38
CA PHE A 113 -13.07 -15.79 -8.36
C PHE A 113 -14.56 -15.81 -7.98
N ALA A 114 -15.16 -14.63 -7.81
CA ALA A 114 -16.59 -14.50 -7.51
C ALA A 114 -17.47 -15.05 -8.64
N GLU A 115 -17.12 -14.81 -9.91
CA GLU A 115 -17.83 -15.38 -11.06
C GLU A 115 -17.76 -16.90 -11.07
N VAL A 116 -16.59 -17.49 -10.79
CA VAL A 116 -16.44 -18.95 -10.69
C VAL A 116 -17.31 -19.54 -9.58
N LEU A 117 -17.49 -18.85 -8.46
CA LEU A 117 -18.36 -19.31 -7.36
C LEU A 117 -19.85 -19.31 -7.70
N LEU A 118 -20.28 -18.52 -8.69
CA LEU A 118 -21.67 -18.48 -9.14
C LEU A 118 -22.01 -19.55 -10.19
N ASN A 119 -21.00 -20.20 -10.77
CA ASN A 119 -21.23 -21.25 -11.75
C ASN A 119 -21.80 -22.50 -11.08
N THR A 120 -22.85 -23.07 -11.69
CA THR A 120 -23.57 -24.26 -11.20
C THR A 120 -22.68 -25.51 -11.11
N ILE A 121 -21.65 -25.58 -11.97
CA ILE A 121 -20.61 -26.61 -11.94
C ILE A 121 -19.25 -25.90 -11.84
N PRO A 122 -18.74 -25.66 -10.63
CA PRO A 122 -17.50 -24.92 -10.46
C PRO A 122 -16.31 -25.73 -10.95
N ASN A 123 -15.55 -25.17 -11.90
CA ASN A 123 -14.27 -25.73 -12.31
C ASN A 123 -13.27 -25.55 -11.16
N LEU A 124 -13.00 -26.65 -10.42
CA LEU A 124 -12.12 -26.67 -9.26
C LEU A 124 -10.68 -26.27 -9.61
N GLU A 125 -10.20 -26.65 -10.79
CA GLU A 125 -8.86 -26.27 -11.25
C GLU A 125 -8.77 -24.76 -11.47
N THR A 126 -9.74 -24.18 -12.19
CA THR A 126 -9.82 -22.72 -12.38
C THR A 126 -9.91 -21.98 -11.06
N ARG A 127 -10.74 -22.47 -10.14
CA ARG A 127 -10.90 -21.91 -8.79
C ARG A 127 -9.56 -21.87 -8.05
N ASN A 128 -8.87 -23.01 -7.98
CA ASN A 128 -7.59 -23.13 -7.27
C ASN A 128 -6.51 -22.25 -7.92
N ASN A 129 -6.46 -22.20 -9.25
CA ASN A 129 -5.53 -21.34 -9.98
C ASN A 129 -5.72 -19.85 -9.65
N ILE A 130 -6.98 -19.36 -9.63
CA ILE A 130 -7.27 -17.96 -9.27
C ILE A 130 -6.87 -17.69 -7.82
N GLN A 131 -7.19 -18.59 -6.89
CA GLN A 131 -6.79 -18.43 -5.49
C GLN A 131 -5.26 -18.38 -5.31
N ASN A 132 -4.51 -19.20 -6.06
CA ASN A 132 -3.06 -19.14 -6.06
C ASN A 132 -2.54 -17.79 -6.57
N LYS A 133 -3.12 -17.26 -7.65
CA LYS A 133 -2.77 -15.92 -8.17
C LYS A 133 -3.08 -14.80 -7.17
N ILE A 134 -4.20 -14.88 -6.45
CA ILE A 134 -4.53 -13.95 -5.36
C ILE A 134 -3.48 -14.06 -4.24
N GLY A 135 -3.09 -15.28 -3.86
CA GLY A 135 -2.04 -15.54 -2.87
C GLY A 135 -0.70 -14.92 -3.26
N ILE A 136 -0.32 -15.03 -4.53
CA ILE A 136 0.89 -14.38 -5.10
C ILE A 136 0.78 -12.86 -4.96
N CYS A 137 -0.37 -12.26 -5.29
CA CYS A 137 -0.55 -10.81 -5.13
C CYS A 137 -0.42 -10.37 -3.66
N ILE A 138 -0.96 -11.14 -2.72
CA ILE A 138 -0.80 -10.86 -1.29
C ILE A 138 0.67 -10.94 -0.86
N SER A 139 1.42 -11.92 -1.37
CA SER A 139 2.86 -12.05 -1.09
C SER A 139 3.64 -10.85 -1.62
N LEU A 140 3.46 -10.50 -2.91
CA LEU A 140 4.13 -9.36 -3.53
C LEU A 140 3.83 -8.04 -2.79
N HIS A 141 2.59 -7.85 -2.33
CA HIS A 141 2.26 -6.68 -1.52
C HIS A 141 3.07 -6.64 -0.21
N ARG A 142 3.25 -7.78 0.47
CA ARG A 142 4.08 -7.83 1.69
C ARG A 142 5.53 -7.45 1.39
N ASP A 143 6.05 -7.93 0.27
CA ASP A 143 7.41 -7.63 -0.18
C ASP A 143 7.57 -6.13 -0.48
N TYR A 144 6.63 -5.52 -1.21
CA TYR A 144 6.66 -4.07 -1.47
C TYR A 144 6.54 -3.23 -0.21
N ILE A 145 5.69 -3.61 0.76
CA ILE A 145 5.62 -2.92 2.05
C ILE A 145 6.94 -3.06 2.83
N ALA A 146 7.62 -4.20 2.75
CA ALA A 146 8.94 -4.39 3.35
C ALA A 146 10.00 -3.50 2.66
N THR A 147 9.97 -3.40 1.33
CA THR A 147 10.82 -2.47 0.57
C THR A 147 10.60 -1.02 0.99
N LEU A 148 9.34 -0.58 1.13
CA LEU A 148 9.03 0.77 1.63
C LEU A 148 9.57 0.99 3.04
N LYS A 149 9.58 -0.03 3.89
CA LYS A 149 10.17 0.07 5.23
C LYS A 149 11.66 0.34 5.16
N VAL A 150 12.39 -0.45 4.37
CA VAL A 150 13.83 -0.29 4.20
C VAL A 150 14.16 1.12 3.68
N LEU A 151 13.45 1.58 2.65
CA LEU A 151 13.66 2.90 2.07
C LEU A 151 13.33 4.05 3.04
N LYS A 152 12.25 3.90 3.83
CA LYS A 152 11.91 4.85 4.89
C LYS A 152 13.02 4.91 5.95
N ASP A 153 13.48 3.75 6.43
CA ASP A 153 14.51 3.66 7.46
C ASP A 153 15.85 4.23 6.96
N GLU A 154 16.19 4.01 5.69
CA GLU A 154 17.36 4.61 5.01
C GLU A 154 17.28 6.14 5.00
N LEU A 155 16.12 6.69 4.60
CA LEU A 155 15.88 8.14 4.61
C LEU A 155 16.04 8.75 6.01
N ILE A 156 15.47 8.11 7.04
CA ILE A 156 15.58 8.57 8.42
C ILE A 156 17.04 8.54 8.90
N ASN A 157 17.82 7.52 8.51
CA ASN A 157 19.23 7.44 8.87
C ASN A 157 20.08 8.58 8.28
N ILE A 158 19.83 8.98 7.03
CA ILE A 158 20.51 10.13 6.40
C ILE A 158 20.24 11.42 7.18
N ILE A 159 18.96 11.62 7.55
CA ILE A 159 18.54 12.76 8.36
C ILE A 159 19.28 12.75 9.72
N ASP A 160 19.33 11.59 10.39
CA ASP A 160 19.97 11.46 11.70
C ASP A 160 21.48 11.72 11.67
N GLN A 161 22.16 11.24 10.64
CA GLN A 161 23.59 11.51 10.48
C GLN A 161 23.86 13.00 10.30
N THR A 162 23.01 13.68 9.54
CA THR A 162 23.14 15.13 9.30
C THR A 162 22.90 15.94 10.58
N ILE A 163 21.84 15.64 11.32
CA ILE A 163 21.55 16.26 12.62
C ILE A 163 22.72 16.11 13.59
N LYS A 164 23.30 14.90 13.69
CA LYS A 164 24.46 14.63 14.55
C LYS A 164 25.69 15.43 14.15
N ASN A 165 25.94 15.57 12.85
CA ASN A 165 27.09 16.31 12.33
C ASN A 165 26.94 17.81 12.61
N GLU A 166 25.77 18.41 12.36
CA GLU A 166 25.50 19.82 12.69
C GLU A 166 25.72 20.14 14.18
N THR A 167 25.35 19.19 15.05
CA THR A 167 25.52 19.36 16.50
C THR A 167 26.99 19.32 16.91
N LYS A 168 27.82 18.49 16.26
CA LYS A 168 29.28 18.43 16.53
C LYS A 168 30.00 19.71 16.10
N PHE A 169 29.58 20.35 15.00
CA PHE A 169 30.22 21.58 14.51
C PHE A 169 29.81 22.85 15.27
N LYS A 170 28.71 22.83 16.04
CA LYS A 170 28.27 23.95 16.87
C LYS A 170 28.87 24.00 18.28
N VAL A 171 29.58 22.96 18.69
CA VAL A 171 30.17 22.81 20.04
C VAL A 171 31.69 23.00 20.05
N ASN A 172 32.29 23.29 18.88
CA ASN A 172 33.68 23.71 18.72
C ASN A 172 33.75 25.19 18.33
#